data_AF-A0A5Q4ZSA6-F1
#
_entry.id   AF-A0A5Q4ZSA6-F1
#
_cell.length_a   1.000
_cell.length_b   1.000
_cell.length_c   1.000
_cell.angle_alpha   90.00
_cell.angle_beta   90.00
_cell.angle_gamma   90.00
#
_symmetry.space_group_name_H-M   'P 1'
#
loop_
_entity.id
_entity.type
_entity.pdbx_description
1 polymer ?
#
loop_
_entity_poly.entity_id
_entity_poly.type
_entity_poly.pdbx_seq_one_letter_code
_entity_poly.pdbx_strand_id
1 'polypeptide(L)'
;MILLKKIGMFLFLTIASYSLIAKEVKTYIFINSDIVQHQSTINQLNNVLLKAEDLQERIYVIDISELKKEFRGEVTYIHDNTGYYLAELMPLQIPEVVETFSGDIIQHYSLDIYGLNLINALITTYQENNNEK
;
A
#
# COMPACT_ATOMS: atom_id res chain seq x y z
N MET A 1 -40.32 30.93 6.68
CA MET A 1 -39.83 29.84 5.79
C MET A 1 -38.34 30.02 5.41
N ILE A 2 -37.46 30.28 6.38
CA ILE A 2 -36.01 30.52 6.14
C ILE A 2 -35.14 29.69 7.10
N LEU A 3 -35.68 29.24 8.24
CA LEU A 3 -34.91 28.51 9.26
C LEU A 3 -34.67 27.02 8.93
N LEU A 4 -35.55 26.37 8.15
CA LEU A 4 -35.40 24.96 7.81
C LEU A 4 -34.30 24.67 6.75
N LYS A 5 -33.84 25.68 6.00
CA LYS A 5 -32.83 25.50 4.94
C LYS A 5 -31.38 25.47 5.45
N LYS A 6 -31.12 25.94 6.68
CA LYS A 6 -29.74 26.03 7.21
C LYS A 6 -29.27 24.77 7.92
N ILE A 7 -30.19 23.93 8.41
CA ILE A 7 -29.85 22.71 9.15
C ILE A 7 -29.41 21.59 8.19
N GLY A 8 -30.00 21.52 6.98
CA GLY A 8 -29.61 20.53 5.97
C GLY A 8 -28.22 20.74 5.36
N MET A 9 -27.63 21.93 5.49
CA MET A 9 -26.31 22.23 4.93
C MET A 9 -25.16 21.85 5.87
N PHE A 10 -25.43 21.68 7.17
CA PHE A 10 -24.40 21.28 8.14
C PHE A 10 -24.21 19.76 8.17
N LEU A 11 -25.26 18.99 7.88
CA LEU A 11 -25.21 17.52 7.89
C LEU A 11 -24.50 16.92 6.67
N PHE A 12 -24.37 17.68 5.57
CA PHE A 12 -23.68 17.21 4.36
C PHE A 12 -22.15 17.38 4.44
N LEU A 13 -21.65 18.25 5.33
CA LEU A 13 -20.21 18.48 5.49
C LEU A 13 -19.52 17.39 6.33
N THR A 14 -20.25 16.69 7.20
CA THR A 14 -19.65 15.71 8.12
C THR A 14 -19.42 14.34 7.49
N ILE A 15 -20.11 14.01 6.39
CA ILE A 15 -19.96 12.71 5.73
C ILE A 15 -18.76 12.72 4.75
N ALA A 16 -18.39 13.89 4.21
CA ALA A 16 -17.26 14.02 3.28
C ALA A 16 -15.88 13.84 3.95
N SER A 17 -15.78 14.00 5.26
CA SER A 17 -14.49 13.96 5.98
C SER A 17 -13.93 12.55 6.18
N TYR A 18 -14.77 11.50 6.11
CA TYR A 18 -14.33 10.13 6.40
C TYR A 18 -13.53 9.49 5.24
N SER A 19 -13.61 10.04 4.02
CA SER A 19 -12.91 9.49 2.85
C SER A 19 -11.41 9.83 2.81
N LEU A 20 -10.95 10.84 3.57
CA LEU A 20 -9.57 11.34 3.47
C LEU A 20 -8.55 10.47 4.24
N ILE A 21 -8.97 9.83 5.33
CA ILE A 21 -8.08 9.10 6.24
C ILE A 21 -7.47 7.87 5.55
N ALA A 22 -8.23 7.22 4.66
CA ALA A 22 -7.76 6.06 3.92
C ALA A 22 -6.75 6.41 2.82
N LYS A 23 -6.49 7.68 2.49
CA LYS A 23 -5.50 8.04 1.45
C LYS A 23 -4.12 8.37 2.02
N GLU A 24 -3.96 8.33 3.34
CA GLU A 24 -2.80 8.87 4.04
C GLU A 24 -1.76 7.81 4.44
N VAL A 25 -2.15 6.55 4.67
CA VAL A 25 -1.14 5.49 4.87
C VAL A 25 -0.53 5.12 3.52
N LYS A 26 0.81 5.09 3.45
CA LYS A 26 1.57 4.60 2.30
C LYS A 26 2.39 3.38 2.71
N THR A 27 2.51 2.43 1.80
CA THR A 27 3.23 1.18 2.01
C THR A 27 4.42 1.14 1.06
N TYR A 28 5.62 0.99 1.61
CA TYR A 28 6.87 0.93 0.88
C TYR A 28 7.45 -0.48 1.01
N ILE A 29 7.61 -1.16 -0.12
CA ILE A 29 8.13 -2.52 -0.17
C ILE A 29 9.56 -2.47 -0.69
N PHE A 30 10.52 -2.64 0.21
CA PHE A 30 11.94 -2.63 -0.09
C PHE A 30 12.39 -4.00 -0.57
N ILE A 31 13.01 -4.02 -1.75
CA ILE A 31 13.62 -5.21 -2.33
C ILE A 31 14.99 -4.91 -2.91
N ASN A 32 15.77 -5.96 -3.10
CA ASN A 32 16.92 -5.96 -3.99
C ASN A 32 16.66 -6.97 -5.11
N SER A 33 16.37 -6.50 -6.31
CA SER A 33 16.06 -7.38 -7.43
C SER A 33 17.28 -8.11 -8.03
N ASP A 34 18.51 -7.80 -7.61
CA ASP A 34 19.69 -8.66 -7.86
C ASP A 34 19.58 -10.03 -7.21
N ILE A 35 18.69 -10.16 -6.24
CA ILE A 35 18.30 -11.43 -5.63
C ILE A 35 17.05 -11.95 -6.35
N VAL A 36 17.20 -13.06 -7.08
CA VAL A 36 16.13 -13.68 -7.89
C VAL A 36 14.87 -13.96 -7.07
N GLN A 37 15.03 -14.38 -5.81
CA GLN A 37 13.92 -14.66 -4.90
C GLN A 37 13.07 -13.42 -4.67
N HIS A 38 13.68 -12.24 -4.47
CA HIS A 38 12.92 -11.00 -4.25
C HIS A 38 12.09 -10.61 -5.46
N GLN A 39 12.68 -10.74 -6.66
CA GLN A 39 11.96 -10.46 -7.91
C GLN A 39 10.78 -11.43 -8.08
N SER A 40 10.96 -12.71 -7.76
CA SER A 40 9.89 -13.71 -7.80
C SER A 40 8.77 -13.38 -6.81
N THR A 41 9.10 -13.07 -5.55
CA THR A 41 8.11 -12.75 -4.51
C THR A 41 7.28 -11.53 -4.89
N ILE A 42 7.92 -10.49 -5.41
CA ILE A 42 7.23 -9.28 -5.83
C ILE A 42 6.33 -9.50 -7.04
N ASN A 43 6.75 -10.32 -8.01
CA ASN A 43 5.87 -10.71 -9.11
C ASN A 43 4.65 -11.52 -8.64
N GLN A 44 4.81 -12.36 -7.62
CA GLN A 44 3.68 -13.06 -7.00
C GLN A 44 2.74 -12.09 -6.27
N LEU A 45 3.30 -11.15 -5.52
CA LEU A 45 2.53 -10.13 -4.80
C LEU A 45 1.76 -9.22 -5.77
N ASN A 46 2.34 -8.86 -6.92
CA ASN A 46 1.63 -8.10 -7.96
C ASN A 46 0.32 -8.76 -8.38
N ASN A 47 0.29 -10.10 -8.53
CA ASN A 47 -0.92 -10.82 -8.90
C ASN A 47 -2.00 -10.75 -7.81
N VAL A 48 -1.60 -10.61 -6.54
CA VAL A 48 -2.51 -10.40 -5.42
C VAL A 48 -3.02 -8.95 -5.41
N LEU A 49 -2.12 -7.99 -5.59
CA LEU A 49 -2.42 -6.56 -5.61
C LEU A 49 -3.29 -6.13 -6.79
N LEU A 50 -3.19 -6.81 -7.93
CA LEU A 50 -4.10 -6.65 -9.07
C LEU A 50 -5.56 -6.87 -8.68
N LYS A 51 -5.84 -7.74 -7.70
CA LYS A 51 -7.20 -8.02 -7.22
C LYS A 51 -7.66 -7.03 -6.15
N ALA A 52 -6.76 -6.17 -5.68
CA ALA A 52 -6.98 -5.19 -4.63
C ALA A 52 -6.95 -3.77 -5.24
N GLU A 53 -7.91 -3.47 -6.13
CA GLU A 53 -7.94 -2.24 -6.94
C GLU A 53 -7.74 -0.96 -6.11
N ASP A 54 -8.26 -0.91 -4.88
CA ASP A 54 -8.17 0.27 -3.99
C ASP A 54 -6.79 0.50 -3.33
N LEU A 55 -5.86 -0.45 -3.42
CA LEU A 55 -4.55 -0.36 -2.75
C LEU A 55 -3.42 0.14 -3.66
N GLN A 56 -3.65 0.19 -4.98
CA GLN A 56 -2.58 0.40 -5.97
C GLN A 56 -1.91 1.77 -5.86
N GLU A 57 -2.67 2.83 -5.58
CA GLU A 57 -2.16 4.22 -5.45
C GLU A 57 -1.27 4.44 -4.22
N ARG A 58 -1.24 3.47 -3.29
CA ARG A 58 -0.64 3.63 -1.95
C ARG A 58 0.57 2.74 -1.74
N ILE A 59 0.84 1.83 -2.67
CA ILE A 59 1.93 0.86 -2.57
C ILE A 59 3.05 1.24 -3.55
N TYR A 60 4.26 1.28 -3.00
CA TYR A 60 5.48 1.62 -3.69
C TYR A 60 6.46 0.46 -3.54
N VAL A 61 6.98 -0.06 -4.65
CA VAL A 61 8.08 -1.02 -4.65
C VAL A 61 9.37 -0.24 -4.83
N ILE A 62 10.22 -0.26 -3.80
CA ILE A 62 11.52 0.40 -3.80
C ILE A 62 12.59 -0.66 -4.06
N ASP A 63 13.22 -0.60 -5.23
CA ASP A 63 14.24 -1.54 -5.65
C ASP A 63 15.63 -0.91 -5.58
N ILE A 64 16.48 -1.49 -4.74
CA ILE A 64 17.82 -1.00 -4.44
C ILE A 64 18.91 -1.75 -5.23
N SER A 65 18.52 -2.51 -6.26
CA SER A 65 19.47 -3.18 -7.15
C SER A 65 20.42 -2.21 -7.84
N GLU A 66 21.59 -2.70 -8.25
CA GLU A 66 22.57 -1.87 -8.96
C GLU A 66 21.99 -1.36 -10.30
N LEU A 67 21.32 -2.27 -11.02
CA LEU A 67 20.71 -2.00 -12.31
C LEU A 67 19.19 -2.05 -12.20
N LYS A 68 18.52 -1.12 -12.89
CA LYS A 68 17.06 -1.12 -13.03
C LYS A 68 16.62 -2.40 -13.72
N LYS A 69 15.67 -3.13 -13.13
CA LYS A 69 15.06 -4.30 -13.75
C LYS A 69 13.69 -3.98 -14.30
N GLU A 70 13.26 -4.77 -15.28
CA GLU A 70 11.86 -4.70 -15.72
C GLU A 70 10.94 -5.17 -14.60
N PHE A 71 9.97 -4.33 -14.26
CA PHE A 71 8.90 -4.64 -13.35
C PHE A 71 7.57 -4.46 -14.08
N ARG A 72 6.71 -5.47 -14.00
CA ARG A 72 5.38 -5.49 -14.64
C ARG A 72 4.34 -5.64 -13.55
N GLY A 73 3.73 -4.53 -13.15
CA GLY A 73 2.68 -4.46 -12.14
C GLY A 73 2.07 -3.06 -12.10
N GLU A 74 0.89 -2.96 -11.50
CA GLU A 74 0.13 -1.70 -11.40
C GLU A 74 0.60 -0.81 -10.23
N VAL A 75 1.39 -1.37 -9.32
CA VAL A 75 1.98 -0.59 -8.22
C VAL A 75 3.13 0.28 -8.70
N THR A 76 3.36 1.38 -7.99
CA THR A 76 4.44 2.30 -8.33
C THR A 76 5.79 1.65 -8.07
N TYR A 77 6.61 1.47 -9.11
CA TYR A 77 7.97 0.94 -9.00
C TYR A 77 9.01 2.06 -9.09
N ILE A 78 9.89 2.09 -8.09
CA ILE A 78 10.96 3.07 -7.97
C ILE A 78 12.28 2.31 -7.87
N HIS A 79 13.17 2.55 -8.84
CA HIS A 79 14.54 2.09 -8.77
C HIS A 79 15.36 3.14 -8.00
N ASP A 80 15.75 2.82 -6.77
CA ASP A 80 16.53 3.68 -5.89
C ASP A 80 17.95 3.13 -5.71
N ASN A 81 18.77 3.32 -6.74
CA ASN A 81 20.20 3.01 -6.65
C ASN A 81 21.01 4.05 -5.86
N THR A 82 20.37 5.14 -5.43
CA THR A 82 21.02 6.19 -4.63
C THR A 82 20.94 5.93 -3.13
N GLY A 83 19.99 5.08 -2.71
CA GLY A 83 19.69 4.82 -1.31
C GLY A 83 18.93 5.96 -0.64
N TYR A 84 18.28 6.84 -1.40
CA TYR A 84 17.49 7.94 -0.86
C TYR A 84 16.37 7.44 0.06
N TYR A 85 15.58 6.45 -0.40
CA TYR A 85 14.48 5.88 0.38
C TYR A 85 14.99 4.97 1.50
N LEU A 86 16.15 4.32 1.31
CA LEU A 86 16.80 3.57 2.40
C LEU A 86 17.17 4.51 3.56
N ALA A 87 17.68 5.70 3.25
CA ALA A 87 18.04 6.69 4.25
C ALA A 87 16.80 7.34 4.89
N GLU A 88 15.76 7.63 4.10
CA GLU A 88 14.53 8.28 4.57
C GLU A 88 13.69 7.36 5.46
N LEU A 89 13.50 6.10 5.05
CA LEU A 89 12.53 5.18 5.66
C LEU A 89 13.18 4.08 6.51
N MET A 90 14.52 4.01 6.52
CA MET A 90 15.33 3.17 7.40
C MET A 90 14.80 1.72 7.59
N PRO A 91 14.62 0.93 6.52
CA PRO A 91 14.29 -0.48 6.68
C PRO A 91 15.38 -1.20 7.50
N LEU A 92 14.94 -2.09 8.38
CA LEU A 92 15.75 -2.93 9.27
C LEU A 92 16.38 -4.12 8.53
N GLN A 93 15.73 -4.60 7.47
CA GLN A 93 16.20 -5.71 6.65
C GLN A 93 15.70 -5.56 5.20
N ILE A 94 16.24 -6.37 4.29
CA ILE A 94 15.73 -6.46 2.92
C ILE A 94 15.57 -7.95 2.58
N PRO A 95 14.36 -8.39 2.18
CA PRO A 95 13.19 -7.59 1.86
C PRO A 95 12.38 -7.20 3.11
N GLU A 96 11.72 -6.05 3.05
CA GLU A 96 10.87 -5.53 4.14
C GLU A 96 9.78 -4.62 3.60
N VAL A 97 8.71 -4.47 4.37
CA VAL A 97 7.63 -3.52 4.14
C VAL A 97 7.62 -2.50 5.27
N VAL A 98 7.63 -1.23 4.89
CA VAL A 98 7.51 -0.08 5.81
C VAL A 98 6.20 0.62 5.52
N GLU A 99 5.38 0.82 6.54
CA GLU A 99 4.18 1.63 6.45
C GLU A 99 4.40 2.99 7.10
N THR A 100 3.90 4.03 6.43
CA THR A 100 3.97 5.40 6.92
C THR A 100 2.59 6.02 6.96
N PHE A 101 2.34 6.90 7.93
CA PHE A 101 1.15 7.74 8.00
C PHE A 101 1.58 9.19 8.17
N SER A 102 1.12 10.08 7.29
CA SER A 102 1.57 11.49 7.29
C SER A 102 3.09 11.67 7.18
N GLY A 103 3.80 10.68 6.62
CA GLY A 103 5.27 10.67 6.51
C GLY A 103 6.00 10.04 7.69
N ASP A 104 5.32 9.81 8.82
CA ASP A 104 5.91 9.13 9.96
C ASP A 104 5.83 7.61 9.77
N ILE A 105 6.94 6.91 10.07
CA ILE A 105 6.98 5.45 10.08
C ILE A 105 6.10 4.93 11.22
N ILE A 106 5.10 4.12 10.89
CA ILE A 106 4.19 3.52 11.87
C ILE A 106 4.48 2.05 12.10
N GLN A 107 5.01 1.34 11.10
CA GLN A 107 5.20 -0.10 11.21
C GLN A 107 6.22 -0.65 10.22
N HIS A 108 6.90 -1.71 10.66
CA HIS A 108 7.78 -2.55 9.87
C HIS A 108 7.22 -3.97 9.83
N TYR A 109 7.30 -4.61 8.65
CA TYR A 109 6.91 -6.00 8.46
C TYR A 109 7.92 -6.73 7.59
N SER A 110 8.14 -8.01 7.87
CA SER A 110 8.71 -8.87 6.84
C SER A 110 7.72 -8.96 5.66
N LEU A 111 8.26 -9.06 4.45
CA LEU A 111 7.46 -9.16 3.23
C LEU A 111 6.48 -10.34 3.26
N ASP A 112 6.89 -11.46 3.84
CA ASP A 112 6.06 -12.66 3.97
C ASP A 112 4.83 -12.42 4.85
N ILE A 113 5.00 -11.74 6.00
CA ILE A 113 3.90 -11.41 6.91
C ILE A 113 2.91 -10.46 6.23
N TYR A 114 3.43 -9.43 5.55
CA TYR A 114 2.58 -8.49 4.81
C TYR A 114 1.76 -9.22 3.73
N GLY A 115 2.41 -10.09 2.94
CA GLY A 115 1.73 -10.87 1.90
C GLY A 115 0.62 -11.75 2.46
N LEU A 116 0.85 -12.44 3.58
CA LEU A 116 -0.17 -13.27 4.24
C LEU A 116 -1.35 -12.42 4.75
N ASN A 117 -1.08 -11.27 5.37
CA ASN A 117 -2.11 -10.37 5.86
C ASN A 117 -2.99 -9.85 4.71
N LEU A 118 -2.37 -9.47 3.60
CA LEU A 118 -3.08 -9.01 2.41
C LEU A 118 -3.99 -10.09 1.82
N ILE A 119 -3.48 -11.32 1.68
CA ILE A 119 -4.28 -12.45 1.17
C ILE A 119 -5.46 -12.73 2.10
N ASN A 120 -5.23 -12.75 3.41
CA ASN A 120 -6.30 -12.97 4.38
C ASN A 120 -7.36 -11.88 4.31
N ALA A 121 -6.96 -10.61 4.23
CA ALA A 121 -7.88 -9.48 4.08
C ALA A 121 -8.76 -9.63 2.82
N LEU A 122 -8.15 -9.99 1.67
CA LEU A 122 -8.89 -10.20 0.43
C LEU A 122 -9.87 -11.38 0.50
N ILE A 123 -9.50 -12.47 1.19
CA ILE A 123 -10.40 -13.61 1.41
C ILE A 123 -11.59 -13.20 2.29
N THR A 124 -11.34 -12.47 3.39
CA THR A 124 -12.39 -11.99 4.29
C THR A 124 -13.36 -11.07 3.54
N THR A 125 -12.85 -10.07 2.81
CA THR A 125 -13.68 -9.17 1.99
C THR A 125 -14.50 -9.94 0.96
N TYR A 126 -13.93 -10.96 0.32
CA TYR A 126 -14.66 -11.80 -0.62
C TYR A 126 -15.79 -12.59 0.08
N GLN A 127 -15.55 -13.16 1.25
CA GLN A 127 -16.57 -13.92 2.00
C GLN A 127 -17.72 -13.02 2.47
N GLU A 128 -17.42 -11.85 3.01
CA GLU A 128 -18.42 -10.86 3.44
C GLU A 128 -19.33 -10.46 2.28
N ASN A 129 -18.75 -10.09 1.14
CA ASN A 129 -19.51 -9.68 -0.06
C ASN A 129 -20.36 -10.80 -0.69
N ASN A 130 -20.08 -12.07 -0.40
CA ASN A 130 -20.84 -13.21 -0.91
C ASN A 130 -21.85 -13.77 0.10
N ASN A 131 -21.67 -13.54 1.39
CA ASN A 131 -22.64 -13.91 2.42
C ASN A 131 -23.79 -12.89 2.55
N GLU A 132 -23.63 -11.67 2.02
CA GLU A 132 -24.67 -10.64 1.95
C GLU A 132 -25.56 -10.73 0.69
N LYS A 133 -25.42 -11.77 -0.14
CA LYS A 133 -26.26 -12.05 -1.31
C LYS A 133 -27.22 -13.22 -1.08
#